data_AF-A0A382DYP7-F1
#
_entry.id   AF-A0A382DYP7-F1
#
_cell.length_a   1.000
_cell.length_b   1.000
_cell.length_c   1.000
_cell.angle_alpha   90.00
_cell.angle_beta   90.00
_cell.angle_gamma   90.00
#
_symmetry.space_group_name_H-M   'P 1'
#
loop_
_entity.id
_entity.type
_entity.pdbx_description
1 polymer ?
#
loop_
_entity_poly.entity_id
_entity_poly.type
_entity_poly.pdbx_seq_one_letter_code
_entity_poly.pdbx_strand_id
1 'polypeptide(L)'
;MKKILIIGAGAMGSAFTIPCADNNNEVTLVGTHLENELITSIKKNKKFHPSLKTSLPSQINIERFDNLKSTIEKGVDVIVAGI
;
A
#
# COMPACT_ATOMS: atom_id res chain seq x y z
N MET A 1 -2.37 14.43 10.44
CA MET A 1 -2.50 13.00 10.09
C MET A 1 -3.64 12.85 9.10
N LYS A 2 -3.36 12.29 7.93
CA LYS A 2 -4.37 11.98 6.90
C LYS A 2 -4.42 10.47 6.66
N LYS A 3 -5.58 9.96 6.27
CA LYS A 3 -5.79 8.59 5.81
C LYS A 3 -5.55 8.55 4.30
N ILE A 4 -4.41 8.00 3.90
CA ILE A 4 -3.97 7.92 2.51
C ILE A 4 -4.12 6.48 2.02
N LEU A 5 -4.94 6.30 1.00
CA LEU A 5 -5.09 5.05 0.28
C LEU A 5 -4.29 5.12 -1.02
N ILE A 6 -3.34 4.22 -1.21
CA ILE A 6 -2.57 4.08 -2.44
C ILE A 6 -3.03 2.81 -3.15
N ILE A 7 -3.52 2.95 -4.39
CA ILE A 7 -3.98 1.85 -5.23
C ILE A 7 -2.90 1.58 -6.28
N GLY A 8 -2.39 0.35 -6.33
CA GLY A 8 -1.24 -0.04 -7.14
C GLY A 8 -0.06 -0.42 -6.26
N ALA A 9 0.26 -1.71 -6.22
CA ALA A 9 1.32 -2.26 -5.38
C ALA A 9 2.65 -2.46 -6.13
N GLY A 10 2.74 -2.05 -7.39
CA GLY A 10 3.98 -1.96 -8.14
C GLY A 10 4.99 -0.99 -7.53
N ALA A 11 6.11 -0.76 -8.24
CA ALA A 11 7.23 0.01 -7.71
C ALA A 11 6.84 1.45 -7.32
N MET A 12 6.08 2.18 -8.15
CA MET A 12 5.74 3.58 -7.89
C MET A 12 4.80 3.74 -6.69
N GLY A 13 3.66 3.03 -6.67
CA GLY A 13 2.71 3.10 -5.56
C GLY A 13 3.35 2.67 -4.23
N SER A 14 4.11 1.58 -4.25
CA SER A 14 4.84 1.11 -3.06
C SER A 14 5.91 2.11 -2.59
N ALA A 15 6.69 2.72 -3.49
CA ALA A 15 7.70 3.72 -3.11
C ALA A 15 7.06 4.97 -2.50
N PHE A 16 5.90 5.38 -3.01
CA PHE A 16 5.17 6.53 -2.51
C PHE A 16 4.65 6.34 -1.07
N THR A 17 4.49 5.09 -0.61
CA THR A 17 4.12 4.80 0.79
C THR A 17 5.15 5.31 1.80
N ILE A 18 6.44 5.35 1.41
CA ILE A 18 7.56 5.70 2.30
C ILE A 18 7.45 7.14 2.79
N PRO A 19 7.48 8.18 1.93
CA PRO A 19 7.35 9.56 2.39
C PRO A 19 5.99 9.83 3.04
N CYS A 20 4.92 9.13 2.64
CA CYS A 20 3.62 9.28 3.28
C CYS A 20 3.66 8.82 4.74
N ALA A 21 4.30 7.67 4.99
CA ALA A 21 4.44 7.10 6.31
C ALA A 21 5.44 7.87 7.19
N ASP A 22 6.54 8.36 6.61
CA ASP A 22 7.53 9.20 7.30
C ASP A 22 6.94 10.53 7.76
N ASN A 23 5.92 11.04 7.05
CA ASN A 23 5.14 12.22 7.45
C ASN A 23 4.00 11.91 8.43
N ASN A 24 4.04 10.77 9.12
CA ASN A 24 3.07 10.37 10.16
C ASN A 24 1.62 10.32 9.65
N ASN A 25 1.40 9.92 8.40
CA ASN A 25 0.07 9.64 7.87
C ASN A 25 -0.31 8.17 8.10
N GLU A 26 -1.62 7.91 8.14
CA GLU A 26 -2.15 6.54 8.12
C GLU A 26 -2.18 6.07 6.67
N VAL A 27 -1.26 5.20 6.29
CA VAL A 27 -1.07 4.77 4.90
C VAL A 27 -1.57 3.36 4.70
N THR A 28 -2.43 3.17 3.71
CA THR A 28 -2.87 1.84 3.25
C THR A 28 -2.47 1.66 1.79
N LEU A 29 -1.66 0.65 1.50
CA LEU A 29 -1.32 0.21 0.16
C LEU A 29 -2.24 -0.94 -0.25
N VAL A 30 -2.96 -0.80 -1.37
CA VAL A 30 -3.83 -1.83 -1.93
C VAL A 30 -3.32 -2.22 -3.31
N GLY A 31 -3.09 -3.52 -3.54
CA GLY A 31 -2.79 -4.02 -4.88
C GLY A 31 -4.02 -3.95 -5.80
N THR A 32 -3.78 -3.78 -7.09
CA THR A 32 -4.80 -3.98 -8.13
C THR A 32 -5.19 -5.46 -8.24
N HIS A 33 -6.22 -5.75 -9.03
CA HIS A 33 -6.65 -7.12 -9.34
C HIS A 33 -5.54 -7.99 -9.94
N LEU A 34 -4.50 -7.39 -10.53
CA LEU A 34 -3.34 -8.08 -11.12
C LEU A 34 -2.22 -8.37 -10.10
N GLU A 35 -2.25 -7.77 -8.91
CA GLU A 35 -1.12 -7.73 -7.98
C GLU A 35 -1.34 -8.56 -6.70
N ASN A 36 -2.35 -9.43 -6.68
CA ASN A 36 -2.69 -10.25 -5.51
C ASN A 36 -1.51 -11.13 -5.04
N GLU A 37 -0.75 -11.71 -5.97
CA GLU A 37 0.43 -12.52 -5.66
C GLU A 37 1.58 -11.67 -5.10
N LEU A 38 1.80 -10.48 -5.67
CA LEU A 38 2.78 -9.52 -5.20
C LEU A 38 2.48 -9.10 -3.76
N ILE A 39 1.24 -8.69 -3.47
CA ILE A 39 0.80 -8.35 -2.11
C ILE A 39 1.03 -9.52 -1.13
N THR A 40 0.70 -10.74 -1.54
CA THR A 40 0.90 -11.94 -0.72
C THR A 40 2.38 -12.17 -0.42
N SER A 41 3.25 -12.01 -1.43
CA SER A 41 4.70 -12.11 -1.29
C SER A 41 5.25 -11.05 -0.33
N ILE A 42 4.84 -9.78 -0.49
CA ILE A 42 5.26 -8.67 0.38
C ILE A 42 4.85 -8.95 1.83
N LYS A 43 3.60 -9.36 2.08
CA LYS A 43 3.11 -9.70 3.43
C LYS A 43 3.89 -10.86 4.06
N LYS A 44 4.19 -11.92 3.29
CA LYS A 44 4.96 -13.08 3.78
C LYS A 44 6.42 -12.72 4.08
N ASN A 45 7.01 -11.82 3.30
CA ASN A 45 8.43 -11.48 3.37
C ASN A 45 8.71 -10.25 4.24
N LYS A 46 8.02 -10.10 5.38
CA LYS A 46 8.22 -8.99 6.33
C LYS A 46 8.18 -7.61 5.64
N LYS A 47 7.25 -7.43 4.70
CA LYS A 47 7.07 -6.22 3.89
C LYS A 47 8.21 -5.90 2.91
N PHE A 48 9.07 -6.87 2.59
CA PHE A 48 10.07 -6.71 1.54
C PHE A 48 9.41 -6.63 0.17
N HIS A 49 9.69 -5.55 -0.56
CA HIS A 49 9.17 -5.33 -1.90
C HIS A 49 10.20 -5.76 -2.96
N PRO A 50 9.90 -6.75 -3.82
CA PRO A 50 10.87 -7.34 -4.74
C PRO A 50 11.44 -6.35 -5.75
N SER A 51 10.62 -5.51 -6.37
CA SER A 51 11.08 -4.55 -7.39
C SER A 51 11.88 -3.39 -6.80
N LEU A 52 11.49 -2.89 -5.63
CA LEU A 52 12.19 -1.81 -4.92
C LEU A 52 13.42 -2.29 -4.14
N LYS A 53 13.56 -3.60 -3.95
CA LYS A 53 14.65 -4.24 -3.18
C LYS A 53 14.83 -3.65 -1.78
N THR A 54 13.72 -3.26 -1.15
CA THR A 54 13.70 -2.68 0.20
C THR A 54 12.45 -3.13 0.95
N SER A 55 12.48 -3.02 2.28
CA SER A 55 11.30 -3.24 3.12
C SER A 55 10.46 -1.98 3.18
N LEU A 56 9.15 -2.13 2.92
CA LEU A 56 8.20 -1.04 3.13
C LEU A 56 8.06 -0.75 4.64
N PRO A 57 7.67 0.49 5.02
CA PRO A 57 7.60 0.87 6.42
C PRO A 57 6.68 -0.05 7.23
N SER A 58 7.10 -0.40 8.44
CA SER A 58 6.38 -1.35 9.29
C SER A 58 5.02 -0.82 9.75
N GLN A 59 4.81 0.50 9.71
CA GLN A 59 3.57 1.17 10.08
C GLN A 59 2.48 1.19 8.99
N ILE A 60 2.79 0.88 7.71
CA ILE A 60 1.75 0.92 6.66
C ILE A 60 0.84 -0.31 6.72
N ASN A 61 -0.43 -0.14 6.37
CA ASN A 61 -1.33 -1.24 6.08
C ASN A 61 -1.11 -1.70 4.64
N ILE A 62 -1.16 -3.00 4.42
CA ILE A 62 -1.05 -3.60 3.08
C ILE A 62 -2.28 -4.46 2.89
N GLU A 63 -2.99 -4.33 1.80
CA GLU A 63 -4.22 -5.05 1.54
C GLU A 63 -4.32 -5.57 0.11
N ARG A 64 -5.09 -6.64 -0.05
CA ARG A 64 -5.42 -7.21 -1.37
C ARG A 64 -6.55 -6.41 -2.00
N PHE A 65 -6.69 -6.55 -3.32
CA PHE A 65 -7.72 -5.86 -4.09
C PHE A 65 -9.14 -6.09 -3.54
N ASP A 66 -9.43 -7.30 -3.06
CA ASP A 66 -10.74 -7.68 -2.50
C ASP A 66 -11.15 -6.80 -1.30
N ASN A 67 -10.18 -6.19 -0.62
CA ASN A 67 -10.39 -5.28 0.52
C ASN A 67 -10.43 -3.80 0.10
N LEU A 68 -10.38 -3.47 -1.19
CA LEU A 68 -10.40 -2.08 -1.67
C LEU A 68 -11.69 -1.37 -1.22
N LYS A 69 -12.84 -1.98 -1.50
CA LYS A 69 -14.15 -1.40 -1.17
C LYS A 69 -14.30 -1.15 0.33
N SER A 70 -13.99 -2.16 1.15
CA SER A 70 -14.08 -2.04 2.60
C SER A 70 -13.08 -1.03 3.17
N THR A 71 -11.91 -0.86 2.55
CA THR A 71 -10.94 0.19 2.90
C THR A 71 -11.48 1.58 2.62
N ILE A 72 -12.13 1.80 1.48
CA ILE A 72 -12.76 3.08 1.13
C ILE A 72 -13.91 3.40 2.09
N GLU A 73 -14.75 2.40 2.40
CA GLU A 73 -15.90 2.55 3.31
C GLU A 73 -15.50 2.91 4.75
N LYS A 74 -14.29 2.57 5.19
CA LYS A 74 -13.72 2.99 6.49
C LYS A 74 -13.36 4.49 6.56
N GLY A 75 -13.48 5.20 5.45
CA GLY A 75 -13.17 6.62 5.32
C GLY A 75 -11.70 6.87 5.01
N VAL A 76 -11.46 7.59 3.92
CA VAL A 76 -10.14 7.94 3.37
C VAL A 76 -10.14 9.43 3.03
N ASP A 77 -9.05 10.14 3.34
CA ASP A 77 -8.91 11.57 3.00
C ASP A 77 -8.39 11.77 1.58
N VAL A 78 -7.48 10.90 1.13
CA VAL A 78 -6.78 10.98 -0.16
C VAL A 78 -6.66 9.60 -0.78
N ILE A 79 -7.05 9.49 -2.05
CA ILE A 79 -6.79 8.30 -2.88
C ILE A 79 -5.72 8.65 -3.89
N VAL A 80 -4.68 7.81 -3.96
CA VAL A 80 -3.57 7.93 -4.90
C VAL A 80 -3.63 6.75 -5.86
N ALA A 81 -3.66 7.02 -7.17
CA ALA A 81 -3.56 6.01 -8.21
C ALA A 81 -2.09 5.84 -8.61
N GLY A 82 -1.42 4.83 -8.04
CA GLY A 82 -0.03 4.47 -8.33
C GLY A 82 0.07 3.26 -9.27
N ILE A 83 -0.63 3.33 -10.40
CA ILE A 83 -0.85 2.25 -11.37
C ILE A 83 0.25 2.26 -12.45
#